data_AF-A0ABC8RKP1-F1
#
_entry.id   AF-A0ABC8RKP1-F1
#
_cell.length_a   1.000
_cell.length_b   1.000
_cell.length_c   1.000
_cell.angle_alpha   90.00
_cell.angle_beta   90.00
_cell.angle_gamma   90.00
#
_symmetry.space_group_name_H-M   'P 1'
#
loop_
_entity.id
_entity.type
_entity.pdbx_description
1 polymer ?
#
loop_
_entity_poly.entity_id
_entity_poly.type
_entity_poly.pdbx_seq_one_letter_code
_entity_poly.pdbx_strand_id
1 'polypeptide(L)'
;MDYLINNMGLETSELAKRTNILSHSLEQRIVPRCSVYGLLLSKGVDLKGFHLTTMLVVFEKRFIGHIEKSYRKEAPELLKLYQEMLDLSKPPAMGFHAQSSIPSFVVHVSEPQDLSYDWSSTRIEYEKKEGGRNRELKK
;
A
#
# COMPACT_ATOMS: atom_id res chain seq x y z
N MET A 1 -3.56 -7.11 -0.22
CA MET A 1 -3.35 -8.55 -0.52
C MET A 1 -4.03 -8.91 -1.84
N ASP A 2 -5.29 -8.53 -2.00
CA ASP A 2 -6.14 -8.77 -3.17
C ASP A 2 -5.47 -8.49 -4.52
N TYR A 3 -4.73 -7.39 -4.65
CA TYR A 3 -4.00 -7.08 -5.89
C TYR A 3 -3.07 -8.23 -6.34
N LEU A 4 -2.33 -8.86 -5.42
CA LEU A 4 -1.42 -9.95 -5.79
C LEU A 4 -2.17 -11.22 -6.19
N ILE A 5 -3.29 -11.51 -5.52
CA ILE A 5 -4.06 -12.74 -5.77
C ILE A 5 -4.92 -12.57 -7.02
N ASN A 6 -5.74 -11.52 -7.06
CA ASN A 6 -6.74 -11.31 -8.10
C ASN A 6 -6.14 -10.71 -9.37
N ASN A 7 -5.23 -9.74 -9.27
CA ASN A 7 -4.66 -9.10 -10.48
C ASN A 7 -3.45 -9.86 -11.01
N MET A 8 -2.60 -10.38 -10.13
CA MET A 8 -1.36 -11.06 -10.55
C MET A 8 -1.47 -12.59 -10.56
N GLY A 9 -2.59 -13.16 -10.12
CA GLY A 9 -2.81 -14.61 -10.10
C GLY A 9 -1.88 -15.35 -9.13
N LEU A 10 -1.44 -14.68 -8.06
CA LEU A 10 -0.52 -15.28 -7.10
C LEU A 10 -1.27 -16.17 -6.11
N GLU A 11 -0.87 -17.43 -6.01
CA GLU A 11 -1.41 -18.37 -5.05
C GLU A 11 -1.18 -17.94 -3.60
N THR A 12 -2.21 -18.10 -2.77
CA THR A 12 -2.15 -17.76 -1.33
C THR A 12 -1.07 -18.57 -0.61
N SER A 13 -0.84 -19.82 -1.03
CA SER A 13 0.20 -20.69 -0.50
C SER A 13 1.61 -20.18 -0.80
N GLU A 14 1.84 -19.59 -1.98
CA GLU A 14 3.12 -18.97 -2.35
C GLU A 14 3.34 -17.67 -1.58
N LEU A 15 2.29 -16.88 -1.37
CA LEU A 15 2.35 -15.65 -0.58
C LEU A 15 2.62 -15.96 0.90
N ALA A 16 2.04 -17.03 1.44
CA ALA A 16 2.26 -17.48 2.81
C ALA A 16 3.72 -17.88 3.08
N LYS A 17 4.45 -18.39 2.07
CA LYS A 17 5.89 -18.68 2.18
C LYS A 17 6.74 -17.41 2.27
N ARG A 18 6.21 -16.25 1.85
CA ARG A 18 6.93 -14.97 1.76
C ARG A 18 6.07 -13.83 2.29
N THR A 19 5.70 -13.94 3.57
CA THR A 19 4.88 -12.95 4.28
C THR A 19 5.49 -11.55 4.29
N ASN A 20 6.81 -11.43 4.14
CA ASN A 20 7.52 -10.17 4.03
C ASN A 20 7.14 -9.33 2.79
N ILE A 21 6.54 -9.94 1.76
CA ILE A 21 6.00 -9.19 0.61
C ILE A 21 4.91 -8.22 1.07
N LEU A 22 4.13 -8.60 2.09
CA LEU A 22 3.01 -7.80 2.59
C LEU A 22 3.46 -6.54 3.34
N SER A 23 4.71 -6.48 3.81
CA SER A 23 5.26 -5.28 4.46
C SER A 23 5.84 -4.27 3.48
N HIS A 24 5.86 -4.58 2.19
CA HIS A 24 6.31 -3.65 1.15
C HIS A 24 5.20 -2.71 0.71
N SER A 25 5.57 -1.47 0.34
CA SER A 25 4.62 -0.49 -0.21
C SER A 25 4.01 -1.01 -1.52
N LEU A 26 2.67 -0.95 -1.61
CA LEU A 26 1.94 -1.35 -2.79
C LEU A 26 2.29 -0.44 -3.97
N GLU A 27 2.20 0.87 -3.77
CA GLU A 27 2.38 1.89 -4.80
C GLU A 27 3.84 2.07 -5.21
N GLN A 28 4.77 1.99 -4.27
CA GLN A 28 6.19 2.27 -4.55
C GLN A 28 7.00 1.03 -4.93
N ARG A 29 6.50 -0.18 -4.63
CA ARG A 29 7.29 -1.40 -4.86
C ARG A 29 6.52 -2.48 -5.58
N ILE A 30 5.35 -2.85 -5.08
CA ILE A 30 4.62 -4.01 -5.62
C ILE A 30 4.10 -3.69 -7.03
N VAL A 31 3.32 -2.63 -7.18
CA VAL A 31 2.69 -2.23 -8.45
C VAL A 31 3.74 -1.92 -9.54
N PRO A 32 4.79 -1.11 -9.29
CA PRO A 32 5.82 -0.85 -10.30
C PRO A 32 6.51 -2.13 -10.79
N ARG A 33 6.85 -3.05 -9.89
CA ARG A 33 7.54 -4.29 -10.27
C ARG A 33 6.58 -5.28 -10.94
N CYS A 34 5.34 -5.40 -10.47
CA CYS A 34 4.32 -6.22 -11.12
C CYS A 34 4.05 -5.75 -12.55
N SER A 35 4.09 -4.43 -12.80
CA SER A 35 3.91 -3.85 -14.14
C SER A 35 5.04 -4.25 -15.08
N VAL A 36 6.30 -4.20 -14.61
CA VAL A 36 7.46 -4.70 -15.35
C VAL A 36 7.32 -6.18 -15.68
N TYR A 37 6.87 -7.00 -14.73
CA TYR A 37 6.63 -8.42 -14.94
C TYR A 37 5.50 -8.69 -15.94
N GLY A 38 4.42 -7.93 -15.88
CA GLY A 38 3.34 -7.97 -16.87
C GLY A 38 3.83 -7.63 -18.28
N LEU A 39 4.73 -6.64 -18.41
CA LEU A 39 5.34 -6.29 -19.70
C LEU A 39 6.27 -7.40 -20.22
N LEU A 40 7.01 -8.07 -19.34
CA LEU A 40 7.82 -9.25 -19.73
C LEU A 40 6.94 -10.38 -20.27
N LEU A 41 5.82 -10.65 -19.58
CA LEU A 41 4.85 -11.66 -20.00
C LEU A 41 4.20 -11.30 -21.34
N SER A 42 3.77 -10.05 -21.52
CA SER A 42 3.11 -9.62 -22.76
C SER A 42 4.02 -9.68 -23.98
N LYS A 43 5.34 -9.47 -23.78
CA LYS A 43 6.36 -9.64 -24.81
C LYS A 43 6.74 -11.09 -25.08
N GLY A 44 6.27 -12.04 -24.26
CA GLY A 44 6.63 -13.45 -24.37
C GLY A 44 8.12 -13.72 -24.16
N VAL A 45 8.81 -12.86 -23.39
CA VAL A 45 10.23 -13.06 -23.10
C VAL A 45 10.36 -14.12 -22.01
N ASP A 46 11.30 -15.06 -22.19
CA ASP A 46 11.60 -16.05 -21.16
C ASP A 46 11.99 -15.37 -19.85
N LEU A 47 11.28 -15.71 -18.79
CA LEU A 47 11.50 -15.16 -17.46
C LEU A 47 12.85 -15.59 -16.85
N LYS A 48 13.61 -16.52 -17.46
CA LYS A 48 14.97 -16.90 -17.01
C LYS A 48 15.06 -17.23 -15.51
N GLY A 49 14.03 -17.89 -14.97
CA GLY A 49 13.89 -18.22 -13.55
C GLY A 49 13.51 -17.04 -12.63
N PHE A 50 13.08 -15.92 -13.21
CA PHE A 50 12.67 -14.71 -12.51
C PHE A 50 11.21 -14.82 -12.06
N HIS A 51 10.99 -15.53 -10.96
CA HIS A 51 9.67 -15.64 -10.35
C HIS A 51 9.18 -14.30 -9.79
N LEU A 52 7.88 -14.01 -9.97
CA LEU A 52 7.20 -12.82 -9.45
C LEU A 52 7.49 -12.60 -7.95
N THR A 53 7.35 -13.64 -7.14
CA THR A 53 7.60 -13.58 -5.70
C THR A 53 9.04 -13.20 -5.36
N THR A 54 10.01 -13.57 -6.19
CA THR A 54 11.43 -13.25 -5.96
C THR A 54 11.69 -11.79 -6.30
N MET A 55 11.13 -11.34 -7.41
CA MET A 55 11.19 -9.95 -7.86
C MET A 55 10.60 -8.96 -6.85
N LEU A 56 9.54 -9.34 -6.13
CA LEU A 56 8.92 -8.50 -5.10
C LEU A 56 9.81 -8.35 -3.84
N VAL A 57 10.56 -9.39 -3.47
CA VAL A 57 11.36 -9.42 -2.23
C VAL A 57 12.76 -8.82 -2.40
N VAL A 58 13.38 -8.95 -3.57
CA VAL A 58 14.78 -8.52 -3.75
C VAL A 58 14.96 -7.01 -3.56
N PHE A 59 16.17 -6.62 -3.15
CA PHE A 59 16.57 -5.21 -3.10
C PHE A 59 16.54 -4.57 -4.47
N GLU A 60 16.25 -3.27 -4.52
CA GLU A 60 16.11 -2.50 -5.76
C GLU A 60 17.33 -2.60 -6.68
N LYS A 61 18.54 -2.44 -6.13
CA LYS A 61 19.78 -2.60 -6.92
C LYS A 61 19.89 -3.97 -7.59
N ARG A 62 19.45 -5.05 -6.91
CA ARG A 62 19.45 -6.41 -7.48
C ARG A 62 18.37 -6.57 -8.53
N PHE A 63 17.21 -5.96 -8.32
CA PHE A 63 16.12 -5.95 -9.30
C PHE A 63 16.55 -5.29 -10.61
N ILE A 64 17.09 -4.07 -10.54
CA ILE A 64 17.57 -3.30 -11.70
C ILE A 64 18.70 -4.05 -12.41
N GLY A 65 19.73 -4.48 -11.66
CA GLY A 65 20.87 -5.19 -12.24
C GLY A 65 20.48 -6.54 -12.86
N HIS A 66 19.44 -7.21 -12.35
CA HIS A 66 18.89 -8.40 -13.00
C HIS A 66 18.22 -8.03 -14.33
N ILE A 67 17.44 -6.95 -14.39
CA ILE A 67 16.80 -6.50 -15.63
C ILE A 67 17.85 -6.21 -16.71
N GLU A 68 18.86 -5.42 -16.37
CA GLU A 68 19.93 -5.04 -17.28
C GLU A 68 20.73 -6.26 -17.78
N LYS A 69 20.98 -7.24 -16.91
CA LYS A 69 21.77 -8.42 -17.26
C LYS A 69 20.96 -9.44 -18.05
N SER A 70 19.74 -9.74 -17.62
CA SER A 70 18.90 -10.81 -18.15
C SER A 70 18.09 -10.38 -19.37
N TYR A 71 17.63 -9.14 -19.42
CA TYR A 71 16.74 -8.62 -20.46
C TYR A 71 17.40 -7.46 -21.21
N ARG A 72 18.65 -7.63 -21.65
CA ARG A 72 19.46 -6.55 -22.28
C ARG A 72 18.75 -5.79 -23.40
N LYS A 73 17.92 -6.45 -24.20
CA LYS A 73 17.21 -5.84 -25.33
C LYS A 73 16.03 -5.00 -24.85
N GLU A 74 15.31 -5.48 -23.84
CA GLU A 74 14.10 -4.89 -23.30
C GLU A 74 14.37 -3.94 -22.13
N ALA A 75 15.56 -4.02 -21.52
CA ALA A 75 15.99 -3.25 -20.36
C ALA A 75 15.69 -1.75 -20.43
N PRO A 76 16.00 -1.02 -21.52
CA PRO A 76 15.69 0.41 -21.56
C PRO A 76 14.19 0.71 -21.41
N GLU A 77 13.33 -0.14 -21.98
CA GLU A 77 11.89 0.03 -21.89
C GLU A 77 11.34 -0.41 -20.53
N LEU A 78 11.85 -1.52 -19.98
CA LEU A 78 11.46 -2.02 -18.66
C LEU A 78 11.82 -1.02 -17.55
N LEU A 79 13.02 -0.44 -17.62
CA LEU A 79 13.48 0.56 -16.65
C LEU A 79 12.72 1.88 -16.79
N LYS A 80 12.40 2.28 -18.03
CA LYS A 80 11.55 3.45 -18.28
C LYS A 80 10.16 3.27 -17.66
N LEU A 81 9.50 2.15 -17.93
CA LEU A 81 8.20 1.84 -17.32
C LEU A 81 8.28 1.82 -15.79
N TYR A 82 9.30 1.18 -15.22
CA TYR A 82 9.49 1.14 -13.78
C TYR A 82 9.59 2.54 -13.18
N GLN A 83 10.37 3.43 -13.81
CA GLN A 83 10.56 4.80 -13.37
C GLN A 83 9.27 5.62 -13.49
N GLU A 84 8.52 5.49 -14.59
CA GLU A 84 7.22 6.14 -14.77
C GLU A 84 6.24 5.74 -13.66
N MET A 85 6.16 4.44 -13.34
CA MET A 85 5.30 3.95 -12.24
C MET A 85 5.73 4.50 -10.87
N LEU A 86 7.04 4.65 -10.62
CA LEU A 86 7.54 5.28 -9.40
C LEU A 86 7.21 6.77 -9.34
N ASP A 87 7.31 7.48 -10.46
CA ASP A 87 7.00 8.90 -10.52
C ASP A 87 5.50 9.16 -10.32
N LEU A 88 4.63 8.27 -10.79
CA LEU A 88 3.19 8.29 -10.50
C LEU A 88 2.86 8.00 -9.03
N SER A 89 3.71 7.22 -8.34
CA SER A 89 3.53 6.91 -6.92
C SER A 89 3.95 8.05 -6.00
N LYS A 90 4.67 9.05 -6.53
CA LYS A 90 5.00 10.25 -5.76
C LYS A 90 3.74 11.09 -5.65
N PRO A 91 3.34 11.52 -4.45
CA PRO A 91 2.28 12.50 -4.35
C PRO A 91 2.70 13.71 -5.20
N PRO A 92 1.75 14.33 -5.94
CA PRO A 92 2.06 15.55 -6.66
C PRO A 92 2.72 16.48 -5.64
N ALA A 93 3.82 17.12 -6.02
CA ALA A 93 4.48 18.09 -5.18
C ALA A 93 3.49 19.22 -4.91
N MET A 94 2.64 19.06 -3.90
CA MET A 94 1.90 20.12 -3.29
C MET A 94 2.98 20.97 -2.64
N GLY A 95 3.41 21.99 -3.38
CA GLY A 95 4.07 23.13 -2.78
C GLY A 95 3.11 23.63 -1.72
N PHE A 96 3.34 23.26 -0.47
CA PHE A 96 2.85 24.00 0.67
C PHE A 96 3.57 25.35 0.62
N HIS A 97 3.16 26.22 -0.30
CA HIS A 97 3.19 27.63 -0.02
C HIS A 97 2.24 27.80 1.15
N ALA A 98 2.81 27.73 2.36
CA ALA A 98 2.21 28.27 3.55
C ALA A 98 2.05 29.77 3.33
N GLN A 99 1.06 30.16 2.53
CA GLN A 99 0.46 31.47 2.69
C GLN A 99 -0.39 31.32 3.94
N SER A 100 0.24 31.57 5.09
CA SER A 100 -0.42 31.85 6.34
C SER A 100 -1.31 33.08 6.15
N SER A 101 -2.49 32.86 5.59
CA SER A 101 -3.58 33.81 5.62
C SER A 101 -4.84 32.98 5.56
N ILE A 102 -5.28 32.53 6.74
CA ILE A 102 -6.65 32.07 6.93
C ILE A 102 -7.53 33.24 6.47
N PRO A 103 -8.31 33.14 5.38
CA PRO A 103 -9.30 34.16 5.10
C PRO A 103 -10.31 34.05 6.23
N SER A 104 -10.47 35.14 6.98
CA SER A 104 -11.55 35.29 7.96
C SER A 104 -12.87 35.36 7.20
N PHE A 105 -13.34 34.23 6.69
CA PHE A 105 -14.66 34.12 6.09
C PHE A 105 -15.60 33.73 7.21
N VAL A 106 -16.23 34.75 7.80
CA VAL A 106 -17.39 34.61 8.67
C VAL A 106 -18.49 33.99 7.80
N VAL A 107 -18.62 32.66 7.83
CA VAL A 107 -19.80 31.98 7.33
C VAL A 107 -20.90 32.28 8.34
N HIS A 108 -21.84 33.17 7.97
CA HIS A 108 -23.12 33.25 8.65
C HIS A 108 -23.85 31.94 8.40
N VAL A 109 -23.64 30.97 9.29
CA VAL A 109 -24.46 29.78 9.39
C VAL A 109 -25.73 30.20 10.10
N SER A 110 -26.84 30.29 9.37
CA SER A 110 -28.16 30.27 9.99
C SER A 110 -28.29 28.95 10.74
N GLU A 111 -28.29 29.05 12.05
CA GLU A 111 -28.40 27.97 13.04
C GLU A 111 -29.72 27.21 12.86
N PRO A 112 -29.69 25.91 12.49
CA PRO A 112 -30.85 25.06 12.65
C PRO A 112 -30.96 24.71 14.14
N GLN A 113 -31.93 25.31 14.83
CA GLN A 113 -32.33 24.89 16.16
C GLN A 113 -33.08 23.54 16.07
N ASP A 114 -32.34 22.43 16.06
CA ASP A 114 -32.66 21.22 16.82
C ASP A 114 -31.62 20.13 16.50
N LEU A 115 -30.71 19.86 17.43
CA LEU A 115 -30.06 18.56 17.72
C LEU A 115 -28.89 18.80 18.68
N SER A 116 -29.22 18.82 19.97
CA SER A 116 -28.27 18.68 21.07
C SER A 116 -27.64 17.28 21.03
N TYR A 117 -26.45 17.15 20.45
CA TYR A 117 -25.65 15.92 20.54
C TYR A 117 -24.61 16.06 21.65
N ASP A 118 -24.81 15.32 22.74
CA ASP A 118 -23.89 15.23 23.88
C ASP A 118 -22.79 14.19 23.59
N TRP A 119 -21.54 14.63 23.53
CA TRP A 119 -20.37 13.80 23.24
C TRP A 119 -19.86 13.01 24.46
N SER A 120 -20.54 13.11 25.60
CA SER A 120 -20.14 12.45 26.85
C SER A 120 -20.45 10.94 26.90
N SER A 121 -21.19 10.40 25.94
CA SER A 121 -21.70 9.00 26.01
C SER A 121 -20.83 7.92 25.36
N THR A 122 -19.80 8.23 24.57
CA THR A 122 -19.06 7.18 23.80
C THR A 122 -17.72 6.77 24.42
N ARG A 123 -17.38 7.23 25.63
CA ARG A 123 -16.09 6.92 26.28
C ARG A 123 -16.11 5.70 27.22
N ILE A 124 -17.27 5.09 27.50
CA ILE A 124 -17.37 4.06 28.56
C ILE A 124 -17.51 2.61 28.03
N GLU A 125 -17.74 2.37 26.74
CA GLU A 125 -17.91 0.99 26.25
C GLU A 125 -16.60 0.22 26.00
N TYR A 126 -15.44 0.87 25.98
CA TYR A 126 -14.15 0.21 25.72
C TYR A 126 -13.44 -0.37 26.94
N GLU A 127 -13.89 -0.09 28.17
CA GLU A 127 -13.24 -0.62 29.39
C GLU A 127 -13.96 -1.82 30.01
N LYS A 128 -15.07 -2.30 29.42
CA LYS A 128 -15.91 -3.37 30.00
C LYS A 128 -15.71 -4.75 29.35
N LYS A 129 -14.47 -5.13 29.03
CA LYS A 129 -14.14 -6.53 28.66
C LYS A 129 -12.84 -7.11 29.21
N GLU A 130 -12.16 -6.44 30.14
CA GLU A 130 -11.08 -7.04 30.91
C GLU A 130 -11.36 -6.94 32.42
N GLY A 131 -11.54 -8.08 33.09
CA GLY A 131 -11.37 -8.17 34.55
C GLY A 131 -12.60 -8.64 35.34
N GLY A 132 -12.83 -9.94 35.39
CA GLY A 132 -13.79 -10.56 36.31
C GLY A 132 -13.23 -11.84 36.94
N ARG A 133 -12.32 -11.68 37.90
CA ARG A 133 -11.89 -12.75 38.83
C ARG A 133 -13.11 -13.20 39.64
N ASN A 134 -13.50 -14.46 39.48
CA ASN A 134 -14.58 -15.04 40.28
C ASN A 134 -14.03 -15.50 41.65
N ARG A 135 -14.46 -14.83 42.72
CA ARG A 135 -14.43 -15.31 44.10
C ARG A 135 -15.89 -15.40 44.55
N GLU A 136 -16.40 -16.61 44.73
CA GLU A 136 -17.59 -16.86 45.54
C GLU A 136 -17.25 -17.88 46.63
N LEU A 137 -17.39 -17.40 47.87
CA LEU A 137 -17.41 -18.18 49.11
C LEU A 137 -18.88 -18.38 49.52
N LYS A 138 -19.12 -19.54 50.16
CA LYS A 138 -20.29 -20.01 50.94
C LYS A 138 -21.40 -20.75 50.19
N LYS A 139 -21.42 -22.08 50.38
CA LYS A 139 -22.12 -22.72 51.51
C LYS A 139 -21.31 -23.90 52.02
#